data_AF-A0A7Z9KFF5-F1
#
_entry.id   AF-A0A7Z9KFF5-F1
#
_cell.length_a   1.000
_cell.length_b   1.000
_cell.length_c   1.000
_cell.angle_alpha   90.00
_cell.angle_beta   90.00
_cell.angle_gamma   90.00
#
_symmetry.space_group_name_H-M   'P 1'
#
loop_
_entity.id
_entity.type
_entity.pdbx_description
1 polymer ?
#
loop_
_entity_poly.entity_id
_entity_poly.type
_entity_poly.pdbx_seq_one_letter_code
_entity_poly.pdbx_strand_id
1 'polypeptide(L)'
;MGNIAAGCELILNQVQEADSLYWQKALFICQLLRDEKAAALSLSLLRDQLNETDADFLELGGVSLGEVPNLTTTLAPNVLNFALLLNTEIGIPDHWLTQAGPAIQRAIAEAETILLTTRLVAAEHAAEMGALSANYVRRLYQLVKFNNEEFDDAIATAQKNGGALGRALLHQASIQKQWGDERATLLLASWQNSRATGSAILSALVNKKPLLTLHANDQIIHAAPEIVRALLAIGNDADSKVIRIKLIDGTETLISVTERFEAWLDLLGESAEMDTEIERTLASLMPLVTIANLDTKPQWHPRMAERWWNAFPDEIGSPAQVDRGNRLFMTLNALGYPVGQKGWNLLLNGPNMVTTQVPSVGIRYSMQDAAKSGQIGSTVLFALLALGEGGPVEASPLALGSVLRCLRQIGLENHARAIALEAVIENGM
;
A
#
# COMPACT_ATOMS: atom_id res chain seq x y z
N MET A 1 -6.01 17.21 13.51
CA MET A 1 -4.76 17.43 14.27
C MET A 1 -4.89 16.86 15.67
N GLY A 2 -3.82 16.23 16.19
CA GLY A 2 -3.78 15.78 17.58
C GLY A 2 -3.94 16.96 18.56
N ASN A 3 -4.43 16.69 19.76
CA ASN A 3 -4.60 17.71 20.79
C ASN A 3 -3.23 18.15 21.34
N ILE A 4 -2.66 19.21 20.77
CA ILE A 4 -1.33 19.75 21.15
C ILE A 4 -1.28 20.13 22.63
N ALA A 5 -2.37 20.69 23.17
CA ALA A 5 -2.44 21.07 24.58
C ALA A 5 -2.30 19.84 25.51
N ALA A 6 -3.05 18.78 25.23
CA ALA A 6 -2.94 17.52 25.97
C ALA A 6 -1.56 16.87 25.80
N GLY A 7 -0.97 16.95 24.60
CA GLY A 7 0.39 16.48 24.35
C GLY A 7 1.43 17.20 25.22
N CYS A 8 1.34 18.53 25.32
CA CYS A 8 2.24 19.31 26.15
C CYS A 8 2.07 19.08 27.66
N GLU A 9 0.87 18.77 28.13
CA GLU A 9 0.67 18.33 29.52
C GLU A 9 1.37 17.01 29.82
N LEU A 10 1.29 16.04 28.90
CA LEU A 10 1.99 14.75 29.04
C LEU A 10 3.52 14.92 29.05
N ILE A 11 4.05 15.78 28.16
CA ILE A 11 5.48 16.07 28.08
C ILE A 11 5.98 16.69 29.39
N LEU A 12 5.24 17.64 29.97
CA LEU A 12 5.62 18.28 31.23
C LEU A 12 5.75 17.28 32.39
N ASN A 13 4.87 16.26 32.44
CA ASN A 13 4.98 15.19 33.43
C ASN A 13 6.19 14.28 33.14
N GLN A 14 6.41 13.90 31.88
CA GLN A 14 7.48 12.97 31.52
C GLN A 14 8.90 13.55 31.70
N VAL A 15 9.08 14.86 31.49
CA VAL A 15 10.37 15.52 31.75
C VAL A 15 10.77 15.42 33.22
N GLN A 16 9.80 15.36 34.15
CA GLN A 16 10.09 15.23 35.58
C GLN A 16 10.51 13.81 35.97
N GLU A 17 10.02 12.80 35.25
CA GLU A 17 10.20 11.38 35.57
C GLU A 17 11.36 10.71 34.80
N ALA A 18 11.67 11.20 33.61
CA ALA A 18 12.64 10.59 32.71
C ALA A 18 13.75 11.56 32.30
N ASP A 19 15.01 11.19 32.62
CA ASP A 19 16.19 11.90 32.15
C ASP A 19 16.53 11.46 30.70
N SER A 20 15.84 12.08 29.72
CA SER A 20 16.02 11.78 28.30
C SER A 20 16.00 13.06 27.47
N LEU A 21 16.98 13.17 26.56
CA LEU A 21 17.07 14.26 25.58
C LEU A 21 15.83 14.36 24.70
N TYR A 22 15.12 13.26 24.46
CA TYR A 22 13.86 13.28 23.72
C TYR A 22 12.80 14.18 24.39
N TRP A 23 12.61 14.02 25.70
CA TRP A 23 11.60 14.79 26.44
C TRP A 23 11.99 16.25 26.58
N GLN A 24 13.28 16.56 26.68
CA GLN A 24 13.77 17.94 26.69
C GLN A 24 13.54 18.64 25.33
N LYS A 25 13.79 17.95 24.21
CA LYS A 25 13.43 18.45 22.87
C LYS A 25 11.92 18.70 22.73
N ALA A 26 11.10 17.77 23.22
CA ALA A 26 9.65 17.92 23.21
C ALA A 26 9.18 19.10 24.09
N LEU A 27 9.83 19.32 25.23
CA LEU A 27 9.56 20.46 26.10
C LEU A 27 9.85 21.80 25.40
N PHE A 28 10.98 21.89 24.69
CA PHE A 28 11.30 23.06 23.88
C PHE A 28 10.16 23.41 22.90
N ILE A 29 9.63 22.41 22.17
CA ILE A 29 8.50 22.61 21.26
C ILE A 29 7.26 23.14 22.00
N CYS A 30 6.96 22.59 23.17
CA CYS A 30 5.83 23.05 23.98
C CYS A 30 6.01 24.47 24.54
N GLN A 31 7.24 24.87 24.83
CA GLN A 31 7.58 26.22 25.26
C GLN A 31 7.49 27.21 24.11
N LEU A 32 7.91 26.85 22.89
CA LEU A 32 7.75 27.71 21.70
C LEU A 32 6.31 28.19 21.53
N LEU A 33 5.33 27.35 21.84
CA LEU A 33 3.90 27.66 21.73
C LEU A 33 3.37 28.58 22.85
N ARG A 34 4.14 28.82 23.92
CA ARG A 34 3.68 29.50 25.14
C ARG A 34 4.54 30.68 25.55
N ASP A 35 5.85 30.51 25.56
CA ASP A 35 6.86 31.47 26.00
C ASP A 35 8.15 31.29 25.19
N GLU A 36 8.34 32.18 24.23
CA GLU A 36 9.51 32.22 23.35
C GLU A 36 10.83 32.38 24.13
N LYS A 37 10.84 33.09 25.26
CA LYS A 37 12.07 33.28 26.06
C LYS A 37 12.47 31.99 26.77
N ALA A 38 11.49 31.27 27.31
CA ALA A 38 11.72 29.95 27.89
C ALA A 38 12.22 28.98 26.82
N ALA A 39 11.64 29.01 25.63
CA ALA A 39 12.06 28.19 24.50
C ALA A 39 13.50 28.51 24.06
N ALA A 40 13.86 29.78 23.91
CA ALA A 40 15.22 30.20 23.57
C ALA A 40 16.26 29.73 24.58
N LEU A 41 15.94 29.82 25.88
CA LEU A 41 16.79 29.27 26.93
C LEU A 41 16.94 27.75 26.79
N SER A 42 15.84 27.01 26.61
CA SER A 42 15.87 25.55 26.45
C SER A 42 16.66 25.13 25.21
N LEU A 43 16.52 25.83 24.08
CA LEU A 43 17.31 25.54 22.88
C LEU A 43 18.80 25.80 23.11
N SER A 44 19.15 26.87 23.84
CA SER A 44 20.54 27.15 24.20
C SER A 44 21.17 26.02 25.03
N LEU A 45 20.42 25.47 26.00
CA LEU A 45 20.88 24.33 26.80
C LEU A 45 21.00 23.05 25.97
N LEU A 46 20.07 22.82 25.03
CA LEU A 46 20.11 21.66 24.13
C LEU A 46 21.33 21.70 23.20
N ARG A 47 21.80 22.87 22.78
CA ARG A 47 23.02 22.99 21.94
C ARG A 47 24.27 22.40 22.60
N ASP A 48 24.36 22.48 23.92
CA ASP A 48 25.49 21.95 24.68
C ASP A 48 25.41 20.43 24.91
N GLN A 49 24.23 19.84 24.74
CA GLN A 49 23.96 18.43 25.06
C GLN A 49 23.75 17.53 23.85
N LEU A 50 23.30 18.10 22.72
CA LEU A 50 22.98 17.35 21.52
C LEU A 50 24.18 17.19 20.60
N ASN A 51 24.20 16.05 19.89
CA ASN A 51 25.28 15.69 18.97
C ASN A 51 24.95 16.07 17.52
N GLU A 52 25.88 15.83 16.60
CA GLU A 52 25.71 16.09 15.15
C GLU A 52 24.46 15.43 14.53
N THR A 53 24.00 14.31 15.10
CA THR A 53 22.77 13.61 14.64
C THR A 53 21.49 14.41 14.84
N ASP A 54 21.53 15.48 15.65
CA ASP A 54 20.41 16.34 15.97
C ASP A 54 20.56 17.76 15.40
N ALA A 55 21.53 17.94 14.49
CA ALA A 55 21.81 19.23 13.88
C ALA A 55 20.58 19.82 13.17
N ASP A 56 19.77 18.96 12.54
CA ASP A 56 18.56 19.35 11.82
C ASP A 56 17.45 19.85 12.76
N PHE A 57 17.28 19.21 13.91
CA PHE A 57 16.38 19.66 14.97
C PHE A 57 16.81 21.02 15.54
N LEU A 58 18.12 21.18 15.83
CA LEU A 58 18.66 22.43 16.37
C LEU A 58 18.52 23.60 15.38
N GLU A 59 18.77 23.35 14.10
CA GLU A 59 18.63 24.35 13.05
C GLU A 59 17.16 24.75 12.87
N LEU A 60 16.25 23.78 12.81
CA LEU A 60 14.81 24.04 12.72
C LEU A 60 14.27 24.76 13.96
N GLY A 61 14.79 24.45 15.14
CA GLY A 61 14.51 25.20 16.38
C GLY A 61 14.98 26.65 16.29
N GLY A 62 16.18 26.89 15.74
CA GLY A 62 16.71 28.23 15.48
C GLY A 62 15.87 29.02 14.47
N VAL A 63 15.40 28.37 13.39
CA VAL A 63 14.45 28.98 12.45
C VAL A 63 13.16 29.37 13.15
N SER A 64 12.62 28.50 14.01
CA SER A 64 11.37 28.75 14.73
C SER A 64 11.46 29.93 15.71
N LEU A 65 12.66 30.24 16.22
CA LEU A 65 12.96 31.41 17.05
C LEU A 65 13.42 32.64 16.25
N GLY A 66 13.54 32.54 14.92
CA GLY A 66 14.07 33.61 14.07
C GLY A 66 15.57 33.88 14.23
N GLU A 67 16.33 32.97 14.84
CA GLU A 67 17.79 33.08 15.00
C GLU A 67 18.54 32.86 13.68
N VAL A 68 17.98 32.02 12.81
CA VAL A 68 18.50 31.73 11.46
C VAL A 68 17.37 31.79 10.43
N PRO A 69 17.64 32.27 9.20
CA PRO A 69 16.58 32.54 8.23
C PRO A 69 16.08 31.30 7.48
N ASN A 70 16.91 30.26 7.30
CA ASN A 70 16.60 29.07 6.50
C ASN A 70 17.36 27.85 7.00
N LEU A 71 16.91 26.65 6.61
CA LEU A 71 17.63 25.40 6.81
C LEU A 71 18.78 25.23 5.81
N THR A 72 19.90 24.69 6.28
CA THR A 72 21.05 24.24 5.49
C THR A 72 21.25 22.73 5.58
N THR A 73 20.69 22.10 6.62
CA THR A 73 20.70 20.65 6.83
C THR A 73 19.49 19.98 6.18
N THR A 74 19.64 18.70 5.83
CA THR A 74 18.51 17.88 5.38
C THR A 74 17.72 17.41 6.58
N LEU A 75 16.44 17.79 6.64
CA LEU A 75 15.58 17.49 7.78
C LEU A 75 15.12 16.02 7.77
N ALA A 76 15.38 15.31 8.87
CA ALA A 76 14.94 13.94 9.05
C ALA A 76 13.43 13.87 9.32
N PRO A 77 12.69 12.92 8.69
CA PRO A 77 11.27 12.70 8.95
C PRO A 77 11.08 12.02 10.31
N ASN A 78 11.05 12.82 11.37
CA ASN A 78 10.69 12.37 12.71
C ASN A 78 9.58 13.26 13.32
N VAL A 79 8.97 12.76 14.41
CA VAL A 79 7.81 13.41 15.05
C VAL A 79 8.13 14.81 15.58
N LEU A 80 9.33 15.03 16.10
CA LEU A 80 9.74 16.32 16.69
C LEU A 80 9.95 17.38 15.61
N ASN A 81 10.65 17.01 14.53
CA ASN A 81 10.84 17.87 13.36
C ASN A 81 9.51 18.20 12.69
N PHE A 82 8.57 17.24 12.62
CA PHE A 82 7.24 17.49 12.07
C PHE A 82 6.48 18.53 12.90
N ALA A 83 6.51 18.40 14.22
CA ALA A 83 5.82 19.32 15.13
C ALA A 83 6.39 20.75 15.04
N LEU A 84 7.70 20.90 14.84
CA LEU A 84 8.32 22.20 14.59
C LEU A 84 7.92 22.76 13.22
N LEU A 85 8.01 21.96 12.15
CA LEU A 85 7.66 22.38 10.78
C LEU A 85 6.25 22.95 10.64
N LEU A 86 5.28 22.41 11.39
CA LEU A 86 3.89 22.89 11.35
C LEU A 86 3.74 24.37 11.75
N ASN A 87 4.75 24.96 12.40
CA ASN A 87 4.77 26.35 12.84
C ASN A 87 5.74 27.23 12.02
N THR A 88 6.28 26.73 10.90
CA THR A 88 7.19 27.47 10.02
C THR A 88 6.61 27.61 8.60
N GLU A 89 7.21 28.49 7.80
CA GLU A 89 6.85 28.68 6.38
C GLU A 89 7.57 27.71 5.42
N ILE A 90 8.45 26.84 5.93
CA ILE A 90 9.32 25.96 5.13
C ILE A 90 8.51 24.91 4.34
N GLY A 91 7.29 24.60 4.77
CA GLY A 91 6.47 23.54 4.18
C GLY A 91 7.01 22.14 4.46
N ILE A 92 6.30 21.10 4.00
CA ILE A 92 6.77 19.72 4.13
C ILE A 92 7.78 19.42 3.02
N PRO A 93 8.99 18.96 3.34
CA PRO A 93 9.98 18.58 2.33
C PRO A 93 9.50 17.41 1.46
N ASP A 94 9.76 17.46 0.15
CA ASP A 94 9.29 16.43 -0.81
C ASP A 94 9.77 15.02 -0.46
N HIS A 95 11.00 14.88 0.06
CA HIS A 95 11.55 13.57 0.45
C HIS A 95 10.80 12.92 1.60
N TRP A 96 10.06 13.68 2.42
CA TRP A 96 9.23 13.11 3.46
C TRP A 96 8.06 12.31 2.89
N LEU A 97 7.56 12.69 1.72
CA LEU A 97 6.46 11.98 1.07
C LEU A 97 6.87 10.57 0.64
N THR A 98 8.16 10.29 0.46
CA THR A 98 8.63 8.94 0.08
C THR A 98 9.35 8.20 1.21
N GLN A 99 10.02 8.91 2.13
CA GLN A 99 10.87 8.29 3.16
C GLN A 99 10.25 8.26 4.55
N ALA A 100 9.21 9.05 4.81
CA ALA A 100 8.64 9.11 6.15
C ALA A 100 7.81 7.85 6.46
N GLY A 101 7.94 7.36 7.69
CA GLY A 101 7.17 6.22 8.17
C GLY A 101 5.66 6.53 8.34
N PRO A 102 4.84 5.50 8.62
CA PRO A 102 3.37 5.56 8.59
C PRO A 102 2.77 6.64 9.49
N ALA A 103 3.36 6.86 10.67
CA ALA A 103 2.87 7.86 11.63
C ALA A 103 2.97 9.29 11.07
N ILE A 104 4.05 9.61 10.36
CA ILE A 104 4.30 10.95 9.82
C ILE A 104 3.47 11.16 8.55
N GLN A 105 3.39 10.16 7.67
CA GLN A 105 2.53 10.22 6.49
C GLN A 105 1.07 10.49 6.88
N ARG A 106 0.58 9.77 7.90
CA ARG A 106 -0.74 10.01 8.47
C ARG A 106 -0.87 11.43 9.02
N ALA A 107 0.11 11.90 9.79
CA ALA A 107 0.07 13.21 10.40
C ALA A 107 0.04 14.34 9.34
N ILE A 108 0.82 14.22 8.26
CA ILE A 108 0.78 15.12 7.11
C ILE A 108 -0.62 15.09 6.47
N ALA A 109 -1.16 13.91 6.21
CA ALA A 109 -2.48 13.75 5.57
C ALA A 109 -3.64 14.37 6.37
N GLU A 110 -3.58 14.28 7.71
CA GLU A 110 -4.60 14.79 8.64
C GLU A 110 -4.44 16.28 9.01
N ALA A 111 -3.33 16.93 8.66
CA ALA A 111 -3.08 18.33 8.98
C ALA A 111 -3.74 19.25 7.95
N GLU A 112 -4.90 19.82 8.29
CA GLU A 112 -5.69 20.68 7.39
C GLU A 112 -4.99 21.98 6.97
N THR A 113 -3.98 22.41 7.71
CA THR A 113 -3.14 23.57 7.38
C THR A 113 -2.18 23.31 6.21
N ILE A 114 -1.94 22.05 5.85
CA ILE A 114 -1.08 21.66 4.74
C ILE A 114 -1.87 21.67 3.42
N LEU A 115 -1.19 22.02 2.32
CA LEU A 115 -1.77 22.01 0.98
C LEU A 115 -2.40 20.65 0.65
N LEU A 116 -3.61 20.67 0.06
CA LEU A 116 -4.38 19.46 -0.24
C LEU A 116 -3.60 18.46 -1.11
N THR A 117 -2.80 18.93 -2.06
CA THR A 117 -2.00 18.06 -2.94
C THR A 117 -0.93 17.28 -2.18
N THR A 118 -0.21 17.93 -1.26
CA THR A 118 0.76 17.28 -0.35
C THR A 118 0.07 16.29 0.59
N ARG A 119 -1.08 16.70 1.17
CA ARG A 119 -1.89 15.83 2.03
C ARG A 119 -2.37 14.59 1.29
N LEU A 120 -2.68 14.73 0.00
CA LEU A 120 -3.17 13.64 -0.82
C LEU A 120 -2.11 12.57 -1.06
N VAL A 121 -0.89 12.97 -1.42
CA VAL A 121 0.24 12.04 -1.58
C VAL A 121 0.53 11.32 -0.26
N ALA A 122 0.58 12.07 0.85
CA ALA A 122 0.82 11.48 2.16
C ALA A 122 -0.33 10.54 2.60
N ALA A 123 -1.57 10.85 2.22
CA ALA A 123 -2.72 9.99 2.52
C ALA A 123 -2.65 8.65 1.80
N GLU A 124 -2.19 8.63 0.55
CA GLU A 124 -1.99 7.39 -0.21
C GLU A 124 -0.90 6.53 0.42
N HIS A 125 0.28 7.10 0.69
CA HIS A 125 1.37 6.38 1.35
C HIS A 125 1.01 5.89 2.74
N ALA A 126 0.31 6.71 3.54
CA ALA A 126 -0.21 6.26 4.83
C ALA A 126 -1.22 5.12 4.69
N ALA A 127 -2.02 5.08 3.62
CA ALA A 127 -2.97 4.00 3.39
C ALA A 127 -2.28 2.71 2.91
N GLU A 128 -1.26 2.81 2.07
CA GLU A 128 -0.40 1.69 1.65
C GLU A 128 0.28 1.04 2.86
N MET A 129 0.75 1.84 3.82
CA MET A 129 1.36 1.35 5.06
C MET A 129 0.33 0.93 6.14
N GLY A 130 -0.97 0.95 5.82
CA GLY A 130 -2.06 0.60 6.74
C GLY A 130 -2.32 1.61 7.87
N ALA A 131 -1.69 2.78 7.85
CA ALA A 131 -1.89 3.85 8.83
C ALA A 131 -3.21 4.63 8.62
N LEU A 132 -3.72 4.63 7.38
CA LEU A 132 -5.01 5.22 6.98
C LEU A 132 -5.85 4.23 6.16
N SER A 133 -7.17 4.45 6.14
CA SER A 133 -8.08 3.63 5.33
C SER A 133 -8.20 4.17 3.89
N ALA A 134 -8.46 3.30 2.92
CA ALA A 134 -8.82 3.71 1.56
C ALA A 134 -10.04 4.66 1.52
N ASN A 135 -10.95 4.54 2.50
CA ASN A 135 -12.07 5.48 2.66
C ASN A 135 -11.62 6.90 3.01
N TYR A 136 -10.52 7.06 3.74
CA TYR A 136 -9.93 8.36 4.01
C TYR A 136 -9.38 8.98 2.72
N VAL A 137 -8.59 8.23 1.95
CA VAL A 137 -8.05 8.66 0.64
C VAL A 137 -9.18 9.07 -0.30
N ARG A 138 -10.24 8.26 -0.41
CA ARG A 138 -11.43 8.55 -1.21
C ARG A 138 -12.11 9.88 -0.83
N ARG A 139 -12.15 10.22 0.47
CA ARG A 139 -12.68 11.51 0.92
C ARG A 139 -11.78 12.67 0.50
N LEU A 140 -10.45 12.51 0.52
CA LEU A 140 -9.55 13.55 0.00
C LEU A 140 -9.69 13.71 -1.51
N TYR A 141 -9.81 12.61 -2.26
CA TYR A 141 -10.07 12.70 -3.70
C TYR A 141 -11.28 13.59 -4.00
N GLN A 142 -12.37 13.47 -3.24
CA GLN A 142 -13.59 14.29 -3.41
C GLN A 142 -13.39 15.79 -3.13
N LEU A 143 -12.34 16.17 -2.39
CA LEU A 143 -12.04 17.58 -2.13
C LEU A 143 -11.29 18.25 -3.28
N VAL A 144 -10.65 17.46 -4.16
CA VAL A 144 -9.95 17.98 -5.32
C VAL A 144 -10.97 18.46 -6.35
N LYS A 145 -10.79 19.68 -6.84
CA LYS A 145 -11.68 20.29 -7.84
C LYS A 145 -11.05 20.15 -9.22
N PHE A 146 -11.81 19.59 -10.14
CA PHE A 146 -11.49 19.51 -11.57
C PHE A 146 -12.55 20.24 -12.39
N ASN A 147 -12.14 20.83 -13.50
CA ASN A 147 -13.04 21.48 -14.44
C ASN A 147 -13.60 20.47 -15.48
N ASN A 148 -14.53 20.91 -16.33
CA ASN A 148 -15.16 20.02 -17.31
C ASN A 148 -14.18 19.53 -18.39
N GLU A 149 -13.22 20.36 -18.82
CA GLU A 149 -12.21 19.97 -19.81
C GLU A 149 -11.34 18.83 -19.28
N GLU A 150 -10.96 18.90 -17.99
CA GLU A 150 -10.22 17.84 -17.31
C GLU A 150 -11.03 16.54 -17.19
N PHE A 151 -12.35 16.61 -17.03
CA PHE A 151 -13.21 15.43 -17.02
C PHE A 151 -13.40 14.82 -18.41
N ASP A 152 -13.52 15.65 -19.44
CA ASP A 152 -13.69 15.21 -20.82
C ASP A 152 -12.43 14.50 -21.33
N ASP A 153 -11.23 14.95 -20.93
CA ASP A 153 -9.93 14.34 -21.25
C ASP A 153 -9.24 13.73 -20.02
N ALA A 154 -10.01 13.04 -19.17
CA ALA A 154 -9.55 12.57 -17.87
C ALA A 154 -8.32 11.65 -17.92
N ILE A 155 -8.22 10.80 -18.95
CA ILE A 155 -7.12 9.85 -19.08
C ILE A 155 -5.82 10.57 -19.44
N ALA A 156 -5.82 11.43 -20.47
CA ALA A 156 -4.61 12.15 -20.87
C ALA A 156 -4.19 13.15 -19.79
N THR A 157 -5.16 13.82 -19.16
CA THR A 157 -4.90 14.73 -18.03
C THR A 157 -4.30 13.97 -16.84
N ALA A 158 -4.81 12.78 -16.52
CA ALA A 158 -4.25 11.96 -15.44
C ALA A 158 -2.83 11.45 -15.76
N GLN A 159 -2.55 11.11 -17.02
CA GLN A 159 -1.20 10.73 -17.47
C GLN A 159 -0.21 11.90 -17.35
N LYS A 160 -0.66 13.12 -17.70
CA LYS A 160 0.14 14.34 -17.58
C LYS A 160 0.41 14.72 -16.12
N ASN A 161 -0.61 14.65 -15.28
CA ASN A 161 -0.51 15.04 -13.87
C ASN A 161 0.24 14.00 -13.04
N GLY A 162 0.03 12.71 -13.35
CA GLY A 162 0.62 11.59 -12.63
C GLY A 162 0.18 11.48 -11.16
N GLY A 163 0.77 10.50 -10.46
CA GLY A 163 0.66 10.32 -9.02
C GLY A 163 -0.76 10.36 -8.46
N ALA A 164 -0.89 10.91 -7.25
CA ALA A 164 -2.13 10.93 -6.50
C ALA A 164 -3.23 11.80 -7.16
N LEU A 165 -2.84 12.89 -7.82
CA LEU A 165 -3.78 13.82 -8.46
C LEU A 165 -4.41 13.20 -9.72
N GLY A 166 -3.62 12.51 -10.54
CA GLY A 166 -4.15 11.76 -11.68
C GLY A 166 -5.09 10.63 -11.26
N ARG A 167 -4.76 9.92 -10.17
CA ARG A 167 -5.66 8.90 -9.59
C ARG A 167 -6.96 9.50 -9.05
N ALA A 168 -6.90 10.67 -8.42
CA ALA A 168 -8.08 11.40 -7.96
C ALA A 168 -9.02 11.77 -9.12
N LEU A 169 -8.45 12.26 -10.23
CA LEU A 169 -9.21 12.61 -11.43
C LEU A 169 -9.92 11.38 -12.01
N LEU A 170 -9.19 10.27 -12.21
CA LEU A 170 -9.75 9.04 -12.76
C LEU A 170 -10.84 8.45 -11.85
N HIS A 171 -10.63 8.50 -10.53
CA HIS A 171 -11.64 8.09 -9.55
C HIS A 171 -12.92 8.91 -9.70
N GLN A 172 -12.82 10.24 -9.66
CA GLN A 172 -13.99 11.12 -9.79
C GLN A 172 -14.68 10.95 -11.15
N ALA A 173 -13.92 10.88 -12.25
CA ALA A 173 -14.45 10.67 -13.59
C ALA A 173 -15.23 9.35 -13.68
N SER A 174 -14.70 8.25 -13.11
CA SER A 174 -15.36 6.93 -13.14
C SER A 174 -16.73 6.94 -12.45
N ILE A 175 -16.90 7.78 -11.42
CA ILE A 175 -18.16 7.92 -10.68
C ILE A 175 -19.20 8.71 -11.49
N GLN A 176 -18.77 9.69 -12.29
CA GLN A 176 -19.68 10.53 -13.08
C GLN A 176 -20.24 9.81 -14.32
N LYS A 177 -19.50 8.85 -14.90
CA LYS A 177 -19.93 8.14 -16.10
C LYS A 177 -21.10 7.20 -15.80
N GLN A 178 -22.11 7.20 -16.67
CA GLN A 178 -23.29 6.32 -16.55
C GLN A 178 -23.07 4.95 -17.23
N TRP A 179 -22.26 4.90 -18.28
CA TRP A 179 -22.09 3.75 -19.17
C TRP A 179 -20.95 2.83 -18.72
N GLY A 180 -21.12 1.52 -18.90
CA GLY A 180 -20.17 0.51 -18.46
C GLY A 180 -18.80 0.60 -19.15
N ASP A 181 -18.77 0.85 -20.46
CA ASP A 181 -17.54 0.86 -21.26
C ASP A 181 -16.59 2.02 -20.92
N GLU A 182 -17.10 3.26 -20.91
CA GLU A 182 -16.31 4.43 -20.50
C GLU A 182 -15.82 4.29 -19.05
N ARG A 183 -16.67 3.76 -18.15
CA ARG A 183 -16.29 3.51 -16.76
C ARG A 183 -15.21 2.44 -16.65
N ALA A 184 -15.32 1.35 -17.41
CA ALA A 184 -14.30 0.30 -17.45
C ALA A 184 -12.95 0.88 -17.91
N THR A 185 -12.95 1.65 -18.99
CA THR A 185 -11.75 2.31 -19.52
C THR A 185 -11.07 3.22 -18.48
N LEU A 186 -11.83 4.03 -17.75
CA LEU A 186 -11.30 4.89 -16.68
C LEU A 186 -10.72 4.10 -15.51
N LEU A 187 -11.37 3.00 -15.12
CA LEU A 187 -10.89 2.12 -14.04
C LEU A 187 -9.62 1.37 -14.45
N LEU A 188 -9.53 0.93 -15.71
CA LEU A 188 -8.30 0.35 -16.28
C LEU A 188 -7.16 1.35 -16.26
N ALA A 189 -7.38 2.59 -16.71
CA ALA A 189 -6.37 3.64 -16.67
C ALA A 189 -5.92 3.92 -15.22
N SER A 190 -6.86 3.93 -14.26
CA SER A 190 -6.55 4.12 -12.84
C SER A 190 -5.68 2.99 -12.29
N TRP A 191 -6.00 1.74 -12.62
CA TRP A 191 -5.23 0.56 -12.23
C TRP A 191 -3.82 0.58 -12.84
N GLN A 192 -3.70 0.83 -14.15
CA GLN A 192 -2.42 0.89 -14.86
C GLN A 192 -1.49 1.97 -14.28
N ASN A 193 -2.01 3.18 -14.04
CA ASN A 193 -1.26 4.25 -13.40
C ASN A 193 -0.79 3.87 -12.00
N SER A 194 -1.59 3.10 -11.27
CA SER A 194 -1.28 2.69 -9.89
C SER A 194 -0.25 1.56 -9.84
N ARG A 195 -0.23 0.65 -10.84
CA ARG A 195 0.82 -0.37 -10.96
C ARG A 195 2.21 0.25 -11.18
N ALA A 196 2.30 1.33 -11.93
CA ALA A 196 3.56 2.03 -12.16
C ALA A 196 4.14 2.64 -10.87
N THR A 197 3.31 2.86 -9.84
CA THR A 197 3.72 3.47 -8.56
C THR A 197 3.63 2.52 -7.37
N GLY A 198 3.29 1.24 -7.56
CA GLY A 198 3.13 0.26 -6.47
C GLY A 198 1.88 0.46 -5.59
N SER A 199 0.82 1.04 -6.15
CA SER A 199 -0.40 1.44 -5.44
C SER A 199 -1.66 0.72 -5.95
N ALA A 200 -1.53 -0.41 -6.66
CA ALA A 200 -2.63 -1.04 -7.37
C ALA A 200 -3.76 -1.51 -6.42
N ILE A 201 -3.40 -2.09 -5.27
CA ILE A 201 -4.36 -2.52 -4.24
C ILE A 201 -5.10 -1.33 -3.65
N LEU A 202 -4.40 -0.25 -3.31
CA LEU A 202 -5.03 0.97 -2.81
C LEU A 202 -6.03 1.51 -3.85
N SER A 203 -5.65 1.52 -5.14
CA SER A 203 -6.52 1.95 -6.23
C SER A 203 -7.80 1.11 -6.32
N ALA A 204 -7.71 -0.22 -6.19
CA ALA A 204 -8.88 -1.08 -6.13
C ALA A 204 -9.78 -0.76 -4.92
N LEU A 205 -9.20 -0.59 -3.73
CA LEU A 205 -9.95 -0.28 -2.52
C LEU A 205 -10.65 1.09 -2.59
N VAL A 206 -9.98 2.10 -3.17
CA VAL A 206 -10.58 3.43 -3.38
C VAL A 206 -11.70 3.37 -4.43
N ASN A 207 -11.51 2.60 -5.49
CA ASN A 207 -12.49 2.42 -6.57
C ASN A 207 -13.50 1.30 -6.34
N LYS A 208 -13.59 0.79 -5.11
CA LYS A 208 -14.45 -0.35 -4.73
C LYS A 208 -15.89 -0.23 -5.22
N LYS A 209 -16.54 0.93 -5.00
CA LYS A 209 -17.94 1.13 -5.41
C LYS A 209 -18.09 1.12 -6.95
N PRO A 210 -17.35 1.94 -7.72
CA PRO A 210 -17.34 1.86 -9.19
C PRO A 210 -17.13 0.43 -9.72
N LEU A 211 -16.14 -0.31 -9.18
CA LEU A 211 -15.82 -1.68 -9.59
C LEU A 211 -16.97 -2.67 -9.32
N LEU A 212 -17.56 -2.64 -8.12
CA LEU A 212 -18.65 -3.56 -7.75
C LEU A 212 -19.98 -3.25 -8.45
N THR A 213 -20.12 -2.05 -9.02
CA THR A 213 -21.31 -1.69 -9.83
C THR A 213 -21.09 -1.85 -11.32
N LEU A 214 -19.91 -2.31 -11.75
CA LEU A 214 -19.62 -2.61 -13.14
C LEU A 214 -20.05 -4.04 -13.47
N HIS A 215 -20.97 -4.19 -14.43
CA HIS A 215 -21.51 -5.49 -14.83
C HIS A 215 -20.65 -6.13 -15.92
N ALA A 216 -20.20 -7.36 -15.70
CA ALA A 216 -19.48 -8.17 -16.69
C ALA A 216 -20.34 -8.37 -17.96
N ASN A 217 -19.74 -8.14 -19.13
CA ASN A 217 -20.33 -8.41 -20.43
C ASN A 217 -19.24 -8.42 -21.52
N ASP A 218 -19.56 -8.97 -22.69
CA ASP A 218 -18.62 -9.16 -23.80
C ASP A 218 -17.98 -7.85 -24.31
N GLN A 219 -18.68 -6.72 -24.24
CA GLN A 219 -18.15 -5.44 -24.77
C GLN A 219 -16.94 -4.95 -23.97
N ILE A 220 -16.89 -5.27 -22.68
CA ILE A 220 -15.82 -4.87 -21.77
C ILE A 220 -14.96 -6.04 -21.29
N ILE A 221 -15.01 -7.19 -21.98
CA ILE A 221 -14.25 -8.38 -21.59
C ILE A 221 -12.74 -8.14 -21.59
N HIS A 222 -12.27 -7.24 -22.44
CA HIS A 222 -10.87 -6.79 -22.48
C HIS A 222 -10.39 -6.19 -21.15
N ALA A 223 -11.31 -5.70 -20.30
CA ALA A 223 -11.02 -5.14 -18.98
C ALA A 223 -11.00 -6.18 -17.85
N ALA A 224 -11.46 -7.40 -18.14
CA ALA A 224 -11.60 -8.46 -17.15
C ALA A 224 -10.31 -8.80 -16.37
N PRO A 225 -9.10 -8.86 -16.96
CA PRO A 225 -7.90 -9.26 -16.23
C PRO A 225 -7.60 -8.33 -15.04
N GLU A 226 -7.70 -7.02 -15.26
CA GLU A 226 -7.44 -6.00 -14.25
C GLU A 226 -8.59 -5.90 -13.25
N ILE A 227 -9.84 -5.98 -13.72
CA ILE A 227 -11.02 -5.96 -12.84
C ILE A 227 -11.00 -7.16 -11.89
N VAL A 228 -10.65 -8.35 -12.39
CA VAL A 228 -10.51 -9.55 -11.56
C VAL A 228 -9.42 -9.34 -10.49
N ARG A 229 -8.25 -8.80 -10.83
CA ARG A 229 -7.19 -8.48 -9.85
C ARG A 229 -7.66 -7.47 -8.80
N ALA A 230 -8.39 -6.43 -9.23
CA ALA A 230 -8.95 -5.43 -8.33
C ALA A 230 -10.00 -6.04 -7.38
N LEU A 231 -10.88 -6.91 -7.87
CA LEU A 231 -11.86 -7.62 -7.05
C LEU A 231 -11.21 -8.58 -6.05
N LEU A 232 -10.12 -9.25 -6.44
CA LEU A 232 -9.32 -10.09 -5.55
C LEU A 232 -8.68 -9.26 -4.41
N ALA A 233 -8.14 -8.08 -4.74
CA ALA A 233 -7.61 -7.14 -3.76
C ALA A 233 -8.71 -6.67 -2.77
N ILE A 234 -9.90 -6.33 -3.27
CA ILE A 234 -11.04 -5.89 -2.45
C ILE A 234 -11.56 -7.04 -1.57
N GLY A 235 -11.69 -8.26 -2.10
CA GLY A 235 -12.29 -9.39 -1.39
C GLY A 235 -11.44 -9.90 -0.23
N ASN A 236 -10.14 -9.60 -0.28
CA ASN A 236 -9.20 -9.94 0.78
C ASN A 236 -9.20 -8.94 1.95
N ASP A 237 -9.74 -7.74 1.77
CA ASP A 237 -10.00 -6.80 2.86
C ASP A 237 -11.26 -7.23 3.64
N ALA A 238 -11.08 -7.56 4.92
CA ALA A 238 -12.12 -8.11 5.79
C ALA A 238 -13.35 -7.20 5.92
N ASP A 239 -13.14 -5.88 5.90
CA ASP A 239 -14.20 -4.89 6.01
C ASP A 239 -14.91 -4.63 4.67
N SER A 240 -14.40 -5.24 3.58
CA SER A 240 -14.77 -4.86 2.23
C SER A 240 -15.58 -5.85 1.41
N LYS A 241 -16.00 -6.98 1.96
CA LYS A 241 -16.67 -8.04 1.18
C LYS A 241 -18.05 -7.69 0.64
N VAL A 242 -18.76 -6.73 1.25
CA VAL A 242 -20.12 -6.33 0.83
C VAL A 242 -20.23 -4.81 0.81
N ILE A 243 -20.97 -4.27 -0.17
CA ILE A 243 -21.38 -2.86 -0.19
C ILE A 243 -22.89 -2.72 -0.20
N ARG A 244 -23.39 -1.66 0.43
CA ARG A 244 -24.78 -1.21 0.28
C ARG A 244 -24.83 -0.17 -0.84
N ILE A 245 -25.73 -0.38 -1.79
CA ILE A 245 -26.04 0.61 -2.82
C ILE A 245 -27.52 0.98 -2.75
N LYS A 246 -27.80 2.26 -3.00
CA LYS A 246 -29.16 2.77 -3.18
C LYS A 246 -29.43 2.87 -4.67
N LEU A 247 -30.48 2.20 -5.13
CA LEU A 247 -30.94 2.22 -6.50
C LEU A 247 -31.72 3.50 -6.80
N ILE A 248 -31.96 3.75 -8.09
CA ILE A 248 -32.66 4.95 -8.58
C ILE A 248 -34.08 5.03 -8.02
N ASP A 249 -34.74 3.89 -7.82
CA ASP A 249 -36.08 3.78 -7.22
C ASP A 249 -36.09 3.99 -5.69
N GLY A 250 -34.93 4.23 -5.08
CA GLY A 250 -34.76 4.46 -3.66
C GLY A 250 -34.59 3.20 -2.81
N THR A 251 -34.66 2.00 -3.41
CA THR A 251 -34.43 0.74 -2.70
C THR A 251 -32.95 0.54 -2.39
N GLU A 252 -32.66 -0.17 -1.30
CA GLU A 252 -31.30 -0.56 -0.93
C GLU A 252 -31.03 -2.02 -1.33
N THR A 253 -29.88 -2.27 -1.94
CA THR A 253 -29.42 -3.62 -2.30
C THR A 253 -27.99 -3.83 -1.81
N LEU A 254 -27.69 -5.07 -1.41
CA LEU A 254 -26.35 -5.51 -1.07
C LEU A 254 -25.67 -6.09 -2.31
N ILE A 255 -24.43 -5.70 -2.57
CA ILE A 255 -23.59 -6.33 -3.60
C ILE A 255 -22.41 -6.98 -2.90
N SER A 256 -22.21 -8.27 -3.13
CA SER A 256 -21.04 -9.02 -2.67
C SER A 256 -19.89 -8.92 -3.66
N VAL A 257 -18.66 -8.82 -3.15
CA VAL A 257 -17.44 -8.94 -3.97
C VAL A 257 -17.38 -10.31 -4.64
N THR A 258 -17.75 -11.38 -3.91
CA THR A 258 -17.73 -12.75 -4.43
C THR A 258 -18.65 -12.90 -5.65
N GLU A 259 -19.90 -12.41 -5.56
CA GLU A 259 -20.86 -12.48 -6.67
C GLU A 259 -20.35 -11.73 -7.92
N ARG A 260 -19.73 -10.56 -7.72
CA ARG A 260 -19.17 -9.77 -8.83
C ARG A 260 -17.94 -10.45 -9.43
N PHE A 261 -17.09 -11.02 -8.59
CA PHE A 261 -15.92 -11.75 -9.00
C PHE A 261 -16.28 -13.01 -9.80
N GLU A 262 -17.26 -13.78 -9.34
CA GLU A 262 -17.78 -14.96 -10.05
C GLU A 262 -18.33 -14.59 -11.43
N ALA A 263 -19.14 -13.53 -11.53
CA ALA A 263 -19.67 -13.10 -12.83
C ALA A 263 -18.58 -12.77 -13.87
N TRP A 264 -17.44 -12.20 -13.45
CA TRP A 264 -16.31 -11.94 -14.33
C TRP A 264 -15.52 -13.20 -14.68
N LEU A 265 -15.38 -14.14 -13.74
CA LEU A 265 -14.74 -15.43 -14.01
C LEU A 265 -15.57 -16.30 -14.94
N ASP A 266 -16.89 -16.32 -14.78
CA ASP A 266 -17.81 -17.08 -15.63
C ASP A 266 -17.74 -16.56 -17.07
N LEU A 267 -17.79 -15.23 -17.26
CA LEU A 267 -17.62 -14.60 -18.58
C LEU A 267 -16.29 -14.99 -19.24
N LEU A 268 -15.19 -14.94 -18.49
CA LEU A 268 -13.87 -15.36 -18.99
C LEU A 268 -13.83 -16.87 -19.30
N GLY A 269 -14.46 -17.70 -18.48
CA GLY A 269 -14.53 -19.14 -18.66
C GLY A 269 -15.29 -19.55 -19.92
N GLU A 270 -16.48 -18.99 -20.12
CA GLU A 270 -17.31 -19.23 -21.31
C GLU A 270 -16.58 -18.77 -22.58
N SER A 271 -15.95 -17.59 -22.54
CA SER A 271 -15.24 -17.04 -23.69
C SER A 271 -13.95 -17.79 -24.02
N ALA A 272 -13.26 -18.32 -23.00
CA ALA A 272 -12.03 -19.12 -23.17
C ALA A 272 -12.25 -20.43 -23.93
N GLU A 273 -13.49 -20.94 -24.03
CA GLU A 273 -13.78 -22.14 -24.82
C GLU A 273 -13.57 -21.92 -26.34
N MET A 274 -13.69 -20.67 -26.79
CA MET A 274 -13.62 -20.29 -28.20
C MET A 274 -12.42 -19.38 -28.52
N ASP A 275 -11.81 -18.76 -27.52
CA ASP A 275 -10.70 -17.81 -27.69
C ASP A 275 -9.46 -18.21 -26.86
N THR A 276 -8.39 -18.57 -27.56
CA THR A 276 -7.11 -18.97 -26.96
C THR A 276 -6.42 -17.85 -26.17
N GLU A 277 -6.65 -16.59 -26.52
CA GLU A 277 -6.06 -15.46 -25.79
C GLU A 277 -6.79 -15.23 -24.46
N ILE A 278 -8.10 -15.45 -24.44
CA ILE A 278 -8.87 -15.45 -23.20
C ILE A 278 -8.52 -16.67 -22.34
N GLU A 279 -8.27 -17.84 -22.93
CA GLU A 279 -7.76 -19.02 -22.20
C GLU A 279 -6.43 -18.70 -21.49
N ARG A 280 -5.49 -18.06 -22.19
CA ARG A 280 -4.22 -17.60 -21.59
C ARG A 280 -4.45 -16.59 -20.48
N THR A 281 -5.33 -15.61 -20.71
CA THR A 281 -5.71 -14.62 -19.71
C THR A 281 -6.23 -15.29 -18.45
N LEU A 282 -7.18 -16.21 -18.58
CA LEU A 282 -7.72 -16.98 -17.45
C LEU A 282 -6.63 -17.78 -16.74
N ALA A 283 -5.77 -18.47 -17.49
CA ALA A 283 -4.61 -19.20 -16.93
C ALA A 283 -3.66 -18.29 -16.14
N SER A 284 -3.47 -17.04 -16.57
CA SER A 284 -2.65 -16.04 -15.86
C SER A 284 -3.24 -15.64 -14.49
N LEU A 285 -4.58 -15.63 -14.38
CA LEU A 285 -5.30 -15.19 -13.17
C LEU A 285 -5.45 -16.31 -12.13
N MET A 286 -5.52 -17.58 -12.56
CA MET A 286 -5.83 -18.71 -11.68
C MET A 286 -4.97 -18.83 -10.42
N PRO A 287 -3.65 -18.54 -10.42
CA PRO A 287 -2.88 -18.55 -9.19
C PRO A 287 -3.33 -17.48 -8.19
N LEU A 288 -3.71 -16.29 -8.65
CA LEU A 288 -4.23 -15.22 -7.79
C LEU A 288 -5.58 -15.61 -7.19
N VAL A 289 -6.47 -16.19 -8.01
CA VAL A 289 -7.75 -16.74 -7.55
C VAL A 289 -7.55 -17.80 -6.46
N THR A 290 -6.56 -18.68 -6.64
CA THR A 290 -6.20 -19.74 -5.68
C THR A 290 -5.67 -19.16 -4.36
N ILE A 291 -4.80 -18.15 -4.45
CA ILE A 291 -4.24 -17.48 -3.27
C ILE A 291 -5.35 -16.78 -2.49
N ALA A 292 -6.22 -16.03 -3.17
CA ALA A 292 -7.30 -15.26 -2.55
C ALA A 292 -8.36 -16.15 -1.89
N ASN A 293 -8.73 -17.27 -2.52
CA ASN A 293 -9.67 -18.26 -1.96
C ASN A 293 -10.98 -17.60 -1.46
N LEU A 294 -11.64 -16.83 -2.32
CA LEU A 294 -12.88 -16.10 -2.03
C LEU A 294 -14.14 -17.01 -2.01
N ASP A 295 -14.03 -18.19 -1.39
CA ASP A 295 -15.05 -19.25 -1.32
C ASP A 295 -15.38 -19.99 -2.63
N THR A 296 -14.77 -19.60 -3.74
CA THR A 296 -14.55 -20.50 -4.86
C THR A 296 -13.49 -21.52 -4.44
N LYS A 297 -13.75 -22.82 -4.63
CA LYS A 297 -12.72 -23.87 -4.43
C LYS A 297 -12.08 -24.22 -5.78
N PRO A 298 -11.19 -23.39 -6.35
CA PRO A 298 -10.34 -23.90 -7.42
C PRO A 298 -9.49 -25.02 -6.81
N GLN A 299 -9.65 -26.25 -7.30
CA GLN A 299 -8.77 -27.34 -6.94
C GLN A 299 -7.42 -27.09 -7.60
N TRP A 300 -6.53 -26.39 -6.91
CA TRP A 300 -5.18 -26.14 -7.40
C TRP A 300 -4.50 -27.48 -7.75
N HIS A 301 -4.03 -27.59 -8.99
CA HIS A 301 -3.24 -28.72 -9.46
C HIS A 301 -1.87 -28.23 -9.92
N PRO A 302 -0.77 -28.96 -9.66
CA PRO A 302 0.57 -28.61 -10.15
C PRO A 302 0.68 -28.21 -11.64
N ARG A 303 -0.18 -28.73 -12.53
CA ARG A 303 -0.18 -28.40 -13.97
C ARG A 303 -0.62 -26.94 -14.22
N MET A 304 -1.31 -26.32 -13.27
CA MET A 304 -1.70 -24.92 -13.36
C MET A 304 -0.48 -23.99 -13.26
N ALA A 305 0.59 -24.40 -12.58
CA ALA A 305 1.86 -23.66 -12.59
C ALA A 305 2.50 -23.64 -13.98
N GLU A 306 2.49 -24.78 -14.68
CA GLU A 306 2.96 -24.89 -16.07
C GLU A 306 2.07 -24.09 -17.03
N ARG A 307 0.74 -24.13 -16.86
CA ARG A 307 -0.20 -23.33 -17.66
C ARG A 307 0.01 -21.83 -17.45
N TRP A 308 0.16 -21.40 -16.20
CA TRP A 308 0.47 -20.01 -15.87
C TRP A 308 1.79 -19.57 -16.52
N TRP A 309 2.82 -20.41 -16.45
CA TRP A 309 4.11 -20.10 -17.09
C TRP A 309 3.94 -19.87 -18.60
N ASN A 310 3.17 -20.72 -19.28
CA ASN A 310 2.95 -20.63 -20.72
C ASN A 310 1.85 -19.61 -21.13
N ALA A 311 1.25 -18.91 -20.17
CA ALA A 311 0.19 -17.92 -20.45
C ALA A 311 0.75 -16.59 -20.96
N PHE A 312 2.04 -16.33 -20.76
CA PHE A 312 2.68 -15.07 -21.16
C PHE A 312 3.32 -15.18 -22.55
N PRO A 313 3.26 -14.12 -23.37
CA PRO A 313 3.98 -14.07 -24.64
C PRO A 313 5.50 -14.18 -24.43
N ASP A 314 6.21 -14.72 -25.42
CA ASP A 314 7.68 -14.87 -25.42
C ASP A 314 8.44 -13.52 -25.28
N GLU A 315 7.74 -12.39 -25.48
CA GLU A 315 8.26 -11.02 -25.36
C GLU A 315 8.58 -10.61 -23.92
N ILE A 316 8.01 -11.28 -22.91
CA ILE A 316 8.47 -11.13 -21.52
C ILE A 316 9.82 -11.83 -21.43
N GLY A 317 10.91 -11.06 -21.50
CA GLY A 317 12.26 -11.61 -21.42
C GLY A 317 12.41 -12.60 -20.26
N SER A 318 13.10 -13.71 -20.53
CA SER A 318 13.32 -14.83 -19.59
C SER A 318 13.58 -14.40 -18.13
N PRO A 319 14.39 -13.37 -17.83
CA PRO A 319 14.63 -12.94 -16.44
C PRO A 319 13.39 -12.47 -15.69
N ALA A 320 12.52 -11.66 -16.32
CA ALA A 320 11.34 -11.10 -15.66
C ALA A 320 10.27 -12.17 -15.38
N GLN A 321 10.11 -13.13 -16.30
CA GLN A 321 9.23 -14.27 -16.10
C GLN A 321 9.73 -15.18 -14.98
N VAL A 322 11.05 -15.42 -14.92
CA VAL A 322 11.69 -16.17 -13.82
C VAL A 322 11.48 -15.47 -12.48
N ASP A 323 11.65 -14.15 -12.39
CA ASP A 323 11.45 -13.41 -11.13
C ASP A 323 10.00 -13.48 -10.63
N ARG A 324 9.03 -13.31 -11.55
CA ARG A 324 7.60 -13.53 -11.25
C ARG A 324 7.34 -14.96 -10.80
N GLY A 325 7.93 -15.94 -11.48
CA GLY A 325 7.85 -17.36 -11.12
C GLY A 325 8.44 -17.66 -9.74
N ASN A 326 9.62 -17.12 -9.43
CA ASN A 326 10.28 -17.25 -8.14
C ASN A 326 9.36 -16.78 -6.99
N ARG A 327 8.73 -15.60 -7.15
CA ARG A 327 7.81 -15.06 -6.16
C ARG A 327 6.51 -15.85 -6.09
N LEU A 328 5.85 -16.10 -7.23
CA LEU A 328 4.56 -16.81 -7.27
C LEU A 328 4.68 -18.23 -6.73
N PHE A 329 5.64 -19.02 -7.22
CA PHE A 329 5.77 -20.44 -6.87
C PHE A 329 6.16 -20.60 -5.40
N MET A 330 7.02 -19.71 -4.89
CA MET A 330 7.34 -19.67 -3.46
C MET A 330 6.12 -19.31 -2.61
N THR A 331 5.30 -18.36 -3.06
CA THR A 331 4.06 -17.94 -2.39
C THR A 331 3.04 -19.08 -2.34
N LEU A 332 2.75 -19.70 -3.48
CA LEU A 332 1.86 -20.86 -3.58
C LEU A 332 2.31 -21.99 -2.65
N ASN A 333 3.59 -22.36 -2.71
CA ASN A 333 4.15 -23.42 -1.87
C ASN A 333 4.07 -23.08 -0.37
N ALA A 334 4.34 -21.82 0.01
CA ALA A 334 4.24 -21.37 1.40
C ALA A 334 2.79 -21.41 1.92
N LEU A 335 1.81 -21.17 1.05
CA LEU A 335 0.38 -21.30 1.35
C LEU A 335 -0.14 -22.74 1.28
N GLY A 336 0.71 -23.71 0.91
CA GLY A 336 0.36 -25.14 0.88
C GLY A 336 -0.16 -25.63 -0.49
N TYR A 337 -0.03 -24.83 -1.54
CA TYR A 337 -0.38 -25.20 -2.90
C TYR A 337 0.84 -25.79 -3.64
N PRO A 338 0.84 -27.09 -3.97
CA PRO A 338 2.01 -27.73 -4.58
C PRO A 338 2.25 -27.24 -6.00
N VAL A 339 3.45 -26.74 -6.29
CA VAL A 339 3.88 -26.32 -7.63
C VAL A 339 4.27 -27.51 -8.53
N GLY A 340 4.77 -28.59 -7.93
CA GLY A 340 5.24 -29.79 -8.63
C GLY A 340 6.62 -29.63 -9.29
N GLN A 341 7.27 -30.75 -9.57
CA GLN A 341 8.66 -30.76 -10.07
C GLN A 341 8.82 -30.05 -11.42
N LYS A 342 7.87 -30.22 -12.34
CA LYS A 342 7.90 -29.55 -13.64
C LYS A 342 7.87 -28.03 -13.50
N GLY A 343 7.00 -27.50 -12.62
CA GLY A 343 6.95 -26.07 -12.32
C GLY A 343 8.27 -25.55 -11.74
N TRP A 344 8.85 -26.26 -10.76
CA TRP A 344 10.16 -25.89 -10.21
C TRP A 344 11.30 -25.92 -11.24
N ASN A 345 11.27 -26.87 -12.17
CA ASN A 345 12.27 -26.96 -13.24
C ASN A 345 12.24 -25.75 -14.18
N LEU A 346 11.11 -25.05 -14.32
CA LEU A 346 11.01 -23.84 -15.16
C LEU A 346 11.89 -22.70 -14.63
N LEU A 347 12.07 -22.63 -13.29
CA LEU A 347 12.91 -21.61 -12.65
C LEU A 347 14.41 -21.86 -12.86
N LEU A 348 14.82 -23.06 -13.29
CA LEU A 348 16.22 -23.38 -13.60
C LEU A 348 16.74 -22.66 -14.85
N ASN A 349 15.87 -22.03 -15.63
CA ASN A 349 16.24 -21.16 -16.74
C ASN A 349 16.79 -19.79 -16.26
N GLY A 350 16.69 -19.51 -14.96
CA GLY A 350 17.22 -18.31 -14.32
C GLY A 350 18.71 -18.36 -13.98
N PRO A 351 19.24 -17.27 -13.39
CA PRO A 351 20.61 -17.26 -12.88
C PRO A 351 20.79 -18.21 -11.67
N ASN A 352 21.94 -18.89 -11.62
CA ASN A 352 22.28 -19.81 -10.52
C ASN A 352 22.46 -19.10 -9.17
N MET A 353 22.79 -17.81 -9.18
CA MET A 353 22.97 -16.99 -7.99
C MET A 353 22.31 -15.63 -8.19
N VAL A 354 21.62 -15.17 -7.16
CA VAL A 354 21.00 -13.84 -7.12
C VAL A 354 21.41 -13.14 -5.83
N THR A 355 21.66 -11.83 -5.93
CA THR A 355 21.88 -10.98 -4.77
C THR A 355 20.53 -10.43 -4.32
N THR A 356 20.15 -10.66 -3.07
CA THR A 356 18.89 -10.15 -2.52
C THR A 356 19.03 -9.86 -1.03
N GLN A 357 18.19 -8.96 -0.53
CA GLN A 357 18.10 -8.72 0.91
C GLN A 357 17.38 -9.88 1.58
N VAL A 358 17.95 -10.36 2.67
CA VAL A 358 17.37 -11.43 3.48
C VAL A 358 17.35 -11.00 4.95
N PRO A 359 16.34 -11.43 5.72
CA PRO A 359 16.31 -11.15 7.15
C PRO A 359 17.55 -11.73 7.83
N SER A 360 18.05 -11.03 8.85
CA SER A 360 19.20 -11.47 9.63
C SER A 360 18.97 -12.87 10.24
N VAL A 361 20.05 -13.61 10.49
CA VAL A 361 19.97 -14.98 11.04
C VAL A 361 19.14 -15.02 12.32
N GLY A 362 19.31 -14.01 13.19
CA GLY A 362 18.56 -13.88 14.44
C GLY A 362 17.06 -13.71 14.23
N ILE A 363 16.64 -12.86 13.28
CA ILE A 363 15.22 -12.67 12.95
C ILE A 363 14.62 -13.97 12.42
N ARG A 364 15.31 -14.67 11.50
CA ARG A 364 14.82 -15.92 10.90
C ARG A 364 14.62 -17.02 11.95
N TYR A 365 15.62 -17.22 12.81
CA TYR A 365 15.54 -18.21 13.88
C TYR A 365 14.41 -17.88 14.85
N SER A 366 14.37 -16.63 15.34
CA SER A 366 13.40 -16.20 16.34
C SER A 366 11.96 -16.24 15.82
N MET A 367 11.74 -15.91 14.54
CA MET A 367 10.41 -16.03 13.91
C MET A 367 9.93 -17.48 13.88
N GLN A 368 10.79 -18.42 13.48
CA GLN A 368 10.44 -19.84 13.41
C GLN A 368 10.22 -20.45 14.79
N ASP A 369 11.06 -20.10 15.76
CA ASP A 369 10.94 -20.55 17.14
C ASP A 369 9.66 -20.03 17.81
N ALA A 370 9.36 -18.73 17.64
CA ALA A 370 8.13 -18.12 18.11
C ALA A 370 6.89 -18.79 17.50
N ALA A 371 6.91 -19.04 16.18
CA ALA A 371 5.79 -19.68 15.48
C ALA A 371 5.57 -21.13 15.94
N LYS A 372 6.65 -21.90 16.13
CA LYS A 372 6.59 -23.26 16.71
C LYS A 372 6.05 -23.26 18.14
N SER A 373 6.37 -22.23 18.90
CA SER A 373 5.93 -22.05 20.28
C SER A 373 4.53 -21.43 20.39
N GLY A 374 3.86 -21.11 19.28
CA GLY A 374 2.52 -20.50 19.27
C GLY A 374 2.48 -19.04 19.77
N GLN A 375 3.61 -18.34 19.81
CA GLN A 375 3.71 -16.96 20.30
C GLN A 375 3.28 -15.96 19.22
N ILE A 376 1.96 -15.73 19.09
CA ILE A 376 1.37 -14.88 18.04
C ILE A 376 2.06 -13.51 17.93
N GLY A 377 2.18 -12.76 19.03
CA GLY A 377 2.76 -11.41 19.02
C GLY A 377 4.21 -11.38 18.54
N SER A 378 5.05 -12.28 19.08
CA SER A 378 6.46 -12.41 18.68
C SER A 378 6.60 -12.82 17.21
N THR A 379 5.79 -13.77 16.74
CA THR A 379 5.79 -14.19 15.34
C THR A 379 5.43 -13.05 14.39
N VAL A 380 4.40 -12.26 14.73
CA VAL A 380 3.99 -11.10 13.92
C VAL A 380 5.08 -10.03 13.93
N LEU A 381 5.68 -9.73 15.08
CA LEU A 381 6.78 -8.77 15.16
C LEU A 381 7.96 -9.18 14.26
N PHE A 382 8.42 -10.43 14.38
CA PHE A 382 9.53 -10.90 13.54
C PHE A 382 9.15 -11.03 12.07
N ALA A 383 7.87 -11.30 11.75
CA ALA A 383 7.40 -11.27 10.37
C ALA A 383 7.51 -9.86 9.76
N LEU A 384 7.09 -8.82 10.49
CA LEU A 384 7.24 -7.43 10.04
C LEU A 384 8.71 -7.05 9.85
N LEU A 385 9.58 -7.42 10.80
CA LEU A 385 11.02 -7.20 10.68
C LEU A 385 11.65 -7.98 9.51
N ALA A 386 11.09 -9.14 9.16
CA ALA A 386 11.56 -9.95 8.04
C ALA A 386 11.08 -9.41 6.67
N LEU A 387 9.91 -8.77 6.62
CA LEU A 387 9.44 -8.07 5.42
C LEU A 387 10.23 -6.78 5.18
N GLY A 388 10.61 -6.08 6.25
CA GLY A 388 11.37 -4.83 6.17
C GLY A 388 10.48 -3.64 5.81
N GLU A 389 11.11 -2.48 5.58
CA GLU A 389 10.41 -1.22 5.32
C GLU A 389 9.63 -1.21 4.00
N GLY A 390 10.15 -1.89 2.97
CA GLY A 390 9.47 -2.07 1.68
C GLY A 390 8.35 -3.11 1.68
N GLY A 391 8.03 -3.71 2.84
CA GLY A 391 6.91 -4.61 3.01
C GLY A 391 6.98 -5.88 2.13
N PRO A 392 5.83 -6.52 1.85
CA PRO A 392 5.79 -7.75 1.07
C PRO A 392 6.14 -7.59 -0.42
N VAL A 393 6.03 -6.37 -0.94
CA VAL A 393 6.38 -6.04 -2.33
C VAL A 393 7.88 -6.17 -2.56
N GLU A 394 8.70 -5.59 -1.69
CA GLU A 394 10.18 -5.63 -1.80
C GLU A 394 10.82 -6.87 -1.16
N ALA A 395 10.11 -7.54 -0.25
CA ALA A 395 10.62 -8.74 0.41
C ALA A 395 11.05 -9.81 -0.62
N SER A 396 12.22 -10.40 -0.40
CA SER A 396 12.72 -11.48 -1.25
C SER A 396 11.81 -12.72 -1.17
N PRO A 397 11.71 -13.55 -2.23
CA PRO A 397 10.84 -14.72 -2.20
C PRO A 397 11.08 -15.64 -0.99
N LEU A 398 12.34 -15.80 -0.57
CA LEU A 398 12.70 -16.60 0.61
C LEU A 398 12.19 -16.00 1.92
N ALA A 399 12.29 -14.68 2.08
CA ALA A 399 11.75 -13.96 3.23
C ALA A 399 10.23 -14.08 3.27
N LEU A 400 9.57 -13.75 2.16
CA LEU A 400 8.12 -13.84 1.98
C LEU A 400 7.62 -15.25 2.31
N GLY A 401 8.16 -16.28 1.68
CA GLY A 401 7.74 -17.65 1.92
C GLY A 401 7.91 -18.10 3.38
N SER A 402 8.93 -17.60 4.08
CA SER A 402 9.15 -17.90 5.50
C SER A 402 8.12 -17.21 6.38
N VAL A 403 7.81 -15.94 6.12
CA VAL A 403 6.76 -15.18 6.80
C VAL A 403 5.40 -15.86 6.63
N LEU A 404 5.02 -16.19 5.39
CA LEU A 404 3.74 -16.83 5.08
C LEU A 404 3.56 -18.17 5.80
N ARG A 405 4.60 -19.01 5.84
CA ARG A 405 4.56 -20.30 6.58
C ARG A 405 4.38 -20.09 8.07
N CYS A 406 5.14 -19.17 8.67
CA CYS A 406 5.07 -18.88 10.10
C CYS A 406 3.70 -18.32 10.50
N LEU A 407 3.13 -17.40 9.72
CA LEU A 407 1.80 -16.85 9.96
C LEU A 407 0.70 -17.92 9.88
N ARG A 408 0.77 -18.80 8.87
CA ARG A 408 -0.15 -19.95 8.77
C ARG A 408 -0.04 -20.89 9.95
N GLN A 409 1.18 -21.16 10.43
CA GLN A 409 1.42 -22.06 11.55
C GLN A 409 0.75 -21.59 12.85
N ILE A 410 0.61 -20.28 13.04
CA ILE A 410 -0.06 -19.68 14.21
C ILE A 410 -1.54 -19.35 13.96
N GLY A 411 -2.14 -19.86 12.87
CA GLY A 411 -3.56 -19.68 12.56
C GLY A 411 -3.93 -18.35 11.89
N LEU A 412 -2.96 -17.53 11.48
CA LEU A 412 -3.19 -16.27 10.77
C LEU A 412 -3.26 -16.47 9.25
N GLU A 413 -4.05 -17.44 8.78
CA GLU A 413 -4.11 -17.81 7.37
C GLU A 413 -4.64 -16.69 6.47
N ASN A 414 -5.68 -15.97 6.91
CA ASN A 414 -6.23 -14.84 6.14
C ASN A 414 -5.19 -13.72 5.96
N HIS A 415 -4.41 -13.42 7.00
CA HIS A 415 -3.33 -12.43 6.93
C HIS A 415 -2.19 -12.90 6.02
N ALA A 416 -1.83 -14.18 6.07
CA ALA A 416 -0.85 -14.75 5.14
C ALA A 416 -1.32 -14.62 3.69
N ARG A 417 -2.60 -14.90 3.39
CA ARG A 417 -3.16 -14.72 2.04
C ARG A 417 -3.18 -13.26 1.60
N ALA A 418 -3.48 -12.35 2.53
CA ALA A 418 -3.44 -10.91 2.26
C ALA A 418 -2.05 -10.43 1.84
N ILE A 419 -1.04 -10.76 2.65
CA ILE A 419 0.36 -10.45 2.39
C ILE A 419 0.84 -11.11 1.08
N ALA A 420 0.39 -12.34 0.82
CA ALA A 420 0.70 -13.05 -0.41
C ALA A 420 0.14 -12.34 -1.65
N LEU A 421 -1.14 -11.92 -1.61
CA LEU A 421 -1.77 -11.17 -2.70
C LEU A 421 -1.09 -9.84 -2.96
N GLU A 422 -0.76 -9.11 -1.90
CA GLU A 422 -0.01 -7.85 -2.00
C GLU A 422 1.33 -8.04 -2.68
N ALA A 423 2.11 -9.04 -2.23
CA ALA A 423 3.39 -9.35 -2.83
C ALA A 423 3.29 -9.65 -4.33
N VAL A 424 2.28 -10.42 -4.75
CA VAL A 424 2.19 -10.86 -6.16
C VAL A 424 1.57 -9.78 -7.06
N ILE A 425 0.46 -9.15 -6.65
CA ILE A 425 -0.26 -8.16 -7.48
C ILE A 425 0.61 -6.93 -7.75
N GLU A 426 1.28 -6.38 -6.73
CA GLU A 426 2.13 -5.19 -6.89
C GLU A 426 3.43 -5.49 -7.67
N ASN A 427 3.88 -6.76 -7.69
CA ASN A 427 4.98 -7.21 -8.56
C ASN A 427 4.51 -7.55 -9.99
N GLY A 428 3.29 -7.16 -10.35
CA GLY A 428 2.78 -7.22 -11.71
C GLY A 428 2.23 -8.56 -12.15
N MET A 429 1.83 -9.41 -11.20
CA MET A 429 1.11 -10.67 -11.44
C MET A 429 -0.34 -10.46 -11.80
#